data_AF-A0A9D5H2K3-F1
#
_entry.id   AF-A0A9D5H2K3-F1
#
_cell.length_a   1.000
_cell.length_b   1.000
_cell.length_c   1.000
_cell.angle_alpha   90.00
_cell.angle_beta   90.00
_cell.angle_gamma   90.00
#
_symmetry.space_group_name_H-M   'P 1'
#
loop_
_entity.id
_entity.type
_entity.pdbx_description
1 polymer ?
#
loop_
_entity_poly.entity_id
_entity_poly.type
_entity_poly.pdbx_seq_one_letter_code
_entity_poly.pdbx_strand_id
1 'polypeptide(L)'
;MFHVNHKLRFSDGRIIADFIANAVGLPFLAPYLPHYGDGRSFKKGVNFAVGGATALNDDFFDKKGIKLVAKNISLDVQLKWFKEFLPLMCSSKEGSTMCMEPSRYVQWDGVHLTEAAYRNIATGLLGGKYTNPPFTETCSLLEPIGNLE
;
A
#
# COMPACT_ATOMS: atom_id res chain seq x y z
N MET A 1 9.39 4.95 -20.08
CA MET A 1 7.91 4.95 -19.99
C MET A 1 7.53 3.70 -19.20
N PHE A 2 6.91 3.84 -18.03
CA PHE A 2 6.48 2.68 -17.25
C PHE A 2 5.21 2.10 -17.88
N HIS A 3 5.23 0.82 -18.20
CA HIS A 3 4.05 0.09 -18.69
C HIS A 3 3.21 -0.33 -17.50
N VAL A 4 1.88 -0.16 -17.57
CA VAL A 4 0.99 -0.78 -16.58
C VAL A 4 0.99 -2.27 -16.86
N ASN A 5 1.57 -3.07 -15.96
CA ASN A 5 1.68 -4.50 -16.21
C ASN A 5 0.31 -5.22 -16.11
N HIS A 6 0.27 -6.51 -16.47
CA HIS A 6 -0.94 -7.35 -16.38
C HIS A 6 -1.54 -7.45 -14.97
N LYS A 7 -0.83 -6.99 -13.93
CA LYS A 7 -1.29 -6.90 -12.54
C LYS A 7 -1.72 -5.48 -12.14
N LEU A 8 -1.88 -4.59 -13.12
CA LEU A 8 -2.30 -3.19 -12.97
C LEU A 8 -1.35 -2.35 -12.11
N ARG A 9 -0.05 -2.64 -12.14
CA ARG A 9 0.97 -1.88 -11.41
C ARG A 9 1.72 -0.96 -12.35
N PHE A 10 1.96 0.27 -11.90
CA PHE A 10 2.82 1.25 -12.56
C PHE A 10 4.30 0.92 -12.29
N SER A 11 4.73 -0.25 -12.74
CA SER A 11 6.09 -0.79 -12.64
C SER A 11 6.21 -1.92 -13.67
N ASP A 12 7.43 -2.24 -14.08
CA ASP A 12 7.72 -3.43 -14.90
C ASP A 12 7.60 -4.75 -14.11
N GLY A 13 7.30 -4.69 -12.80
CA GLY A 13 7.04 -5.85 -11.96
C GLY A 13 6.41 -5.50 -10.62
N ARG A 14 7.02 -6.01 -9.54
CA ARG A 14 6.63 -5.76 -8.15
C ARG A 14 6.88 -4.31 -7.73
N ILE A 15 6.04 -3.81 -6.84
CA ILE A 15 6.24 -2.53 -6.13
C ILE A 15 6.77 -2.76 -4.72
N ILE A 16 7.20 -1.71 -4.03
CA ILE A 16 7.77 -1.79 -2.68
C ILE A 16 6.91 -2.58 -1.69
N ALA A 17 5.58 -2.39 -1.74
CA ALA A 17 4.64 -3.10 -0.87
C ALA A 17 4.66 -4.63 -1.07
N ASP A 18 4.93 -5.10 -2.29
CA ASP A 18 5.00 -6.54 -2.58
C ASP A 18 6.27 -7.16 -1.98
N PHE A 19 7.40 -6.43 -2.04
CA PHE A 19 8.64 -6.88 -1.43
C PHE A 19 8.51 -6.94 0.09
N ILE A 20 7.90 -5.93 0.71
CA ILE A 20 7.64 -5.91 2.16
C ILE A 20 6.73 -7.07 2.53
N ALA A 21 5.58 -7.24 1.85
CA ALA A 21 4.65 -8.33 2.11
C ALA A 21 5.33 -9.70 2.01
N ASN A 22 6.13 -9.92 0.95
CA ASN A 22 6.89 -11.15 0.79
C ASN A 22 7.89 -11.39 1.93
N ALA A 23 8.60 -10.34 2.36
CA ALA A 23 9.61 -10.45 3.42
C ALA A 23 9.01 -10.79 4.78
N VAL A 24 7.75 -10.41 5.04
CA VAL A 24 7.06 -10.73 6.30
C VAL A 24 6.05 -11.89 6.17
N GLY A 25 6.10 -12.65 5.06
CA GLY A 25 5.20 -13.79 4.84
C GLY A 25 3.73 -13.42 4.65
N LEU A 26 3.42 -12.18 4.31
CA LEU A 26 2.06 -11.71 4.04
C LEU A 26 1.68 -11.93 2.55
N PRO A 27 0.41 -12.24 2.26
CA PRO A 27 -0.07 -12.29 0.88
C PRO A 27 -0.01 -10.90 0.21
N PHE A 28 0.08 -10.89 -1.12
CA PHE A 28 -0.01 -9.64 -1.87
C PHE A 28 -1.40 -9.02 -1.77
N LEU A 29 -1.42 -7.70 -1.58
CA LEU A 29 -2.64 -6.92 -1.41
C LEU A 29 -3.36 -6.74 -2.75
N ALA A 30 -4.65 -7.10 -2.80
CA ALA A 30 -5.49 -6.86 -3.97
C ALA A 30 -5.84 -5.37 -4.08
N PRO A 31 -5.94 -4.80 -5.29
CA PRO A 31 -6.35 -3.40 -5.46
C PRO A 31 -7.83 -3.21 -5.09
N TYR A 32 -8.14 -2.14 -4.36
CA TYR A 32 -9.50 -1.86 -3.88
C TYR A 32 -10.46 -1.48 -5.00
N LEU A 33 -10.12 -0.46 -5.79
CA LEU A 33 -11.03 0.17 -6.75
C LEU A 33 -11.61 -0.79 -7.81
N PRO A 34 -10.82 -1.64 -8.50
CA PRO A 34 -11.36 -2.55 -9.50
C PRO A 34 -12.26 -3.64 -8.92
N HIS A 35 -12.28 -3.79 -7.59
CA HIS A 35 -12.94 -4.87 -6.86
C HIS A 35 -13.96 -4.33 -5.84
N TYR A 36 -14.26 -3.03 -5.90
CA TYR A 36 -15.25 -2.42 -5.04
C TYR A 36 -16.66 -2.90 -5.43
N GLY A 37 -17.35 -3.57 -4.51
CA GLY A 37 -18.73 -4.04 -4.71
C GLY A 37 -18.88 -5.29 -5.58
N ASP A 38 -17.79 -5.93 -6.03
CA ASP A 38 -17.84 -7.14 -6.88
C ASP A 38 -17.95 -8.45 -6.10
N GLY A 39 -18.06 -8.37 -4.76
CA GLY A 39 -18.19 -9.54 -3.88
C GLY A 39 -16.87 -10.28 -3.62
N ARG A 40 -15.73 -9.83 -4.14
CA ARG A 40 -14.43 -10.44 -3.80
C ARG A 40 -14.09 -10.29 -2.33
N SER A 41 -13.45 -11.34 -1.82
CA SER A 41 -12.99 -11.39 -0.45
C SER A 41 -11.65 -10.69 -0.28
N PHE A 42 -11.62 -9.65 0.54
CA PHE A 42 -10.40 -8.96 0.98
C PHE A 42 -9.81 -9.54 2.27
N LYS A 43 -10.11 -10.81 2.60
CA LYS A 43 -9.59 -11.50 3.80
C LYS A 43 -8.06 -11.51 3.88
N LYS A 44 -7.37 -11.38 2.74
CA LYS A 44 -5.91 -11.34 2.63
C LYS A 44 -5.34 -9.91 2.64
N GLY A 45 -6.16 -8.91 2.91
CA GLY A 45 -5.77 -7.50 2.84
C GLY A 45 -6.06 -6.87 1.48
N VAL A 46 -5.93 -5.54 1.44
CA VAL A 46 -6.37 -4.70 0.33
C VAL A 46 -5.45 -3.47 0.20
N ASN A 47 -5.23 -3.02 -1.03
CA ASN A 47 -4.45 -1.84 -1.38
C ASN A 47 -5.37 -0.75 -1.95
N PHE A 48 -5.45 0.40 -1.26
CA PHE A 48 -6.28 1.54 -1.66
C PHE A 48 -5.56 2.54 -2.58
N ALA A 49 -4.27 2.32 -2.86
CA ALA A 49 -3.47 3.23 -3.67
C ALA A 49 -3.98 3.30 -5.12
N VAL A 50 -4.03 4.52 -5.65
CA VAL A 50 -4.44 4.81 -7.04
C VAL A 50 -3.34 5.60 -7.73
N GLY A 51 -2.91 5.14 -8.90
CA GLY A 51 -1.92 5.85 -9.71
C GLY A 51 -2.43 7.23 -10.12
N GLY A 52 -1.59 8.25 -9.97
CA GLY A 52 -1.95 9.65 -10.27
C GLY A 52 -2.72 10.37 -9.17
N ALA A 53 -2.94 9.73 -8.02
CA ALA A 53 -3.52 10.37 -6.85
C ALA A 53 -2.64 11.50 -6.31
N THR A 54 -3.29 12.49 -5.71
CA THR A 54 -2.64 13.63 -5.07
C THR A 54 -2.72 13.54 -3.55
N ALA A 55 -1.75 14.13 -2.85
CA ALA A 55 -1.83 14.25 -1.38
C ALA A 55 -2.97 15.18 -0.94
N LEU A 56 -3.26 16.22 -1.73
CA LEU A 56 -4.29 17.21 -1.47
C LEU A 56 -5.55 16.92 -2.29
N ASN A 57 -6.70 17.40 -1.81
CA ASN A 57 -7.99 17.22 -2.48
C ASN A 57 -8.12 18.08 -3.75
N ASP A 58 -9.10 17.74 -4.57
CA ASP A 58 -9.36 18.42 -5.85
C ASP A 58 -9.63 19.92 -5.67
N ASP A 59 -10.34 20.30 -4.60
CA ASP A 59 -10.65 21.69 -4.25
C ASP A 59 -9.41 22.57 -4.13
N PHE A 60 -8.31 22.03 -3.59
CA PHE A 60 -7.04 22.76 -3.50
C PHE A 60 -6.52 23.15 -4.89
N PHE A 61 -6.57 22.23 -5.85
CA PHE A 61 -6.09 22.43 -7.21
C PHE A 61 -7.05 23.29 -8.03
N ASP A 62 -8.36 23.07 -7.88
CA ASP A 62 -9.41 23.87 -8.52
C ASP A 62 -9.28 25.35 -8.13
N LYS A 63 -9.01 25.66 -6.85
CA LYS A 63 -8.74 27.02 -6.35
C LYS A 63 -7.47 27.65 -6.94
N LYS A 64 -6.53 26.83 -7.43
CA LYS A 64 -5.30 27.28 -8.10
C LYS A 64 -5.43 27.32 -9.62
N GLY A 65 -6.61 26.99 -10.17
CA GLY A 65 -6.82 26.89 -11.62
C GLY A 65 -6.13 25.67 -12.26
N ILE A 66 -5.69 24.71 -11.46
CA ILE A 66 -5.04 23.48 -11.92
C ILE A 66 -6.11 22.42 -12.11
N LYS A 67 -6.28 21.95 -13.35
CA LYS A 67 -7.24 20.87 -13.66
C LYS A 67 -6.55 19.51 -13.54
N LEU A 68 -6.94 18.74 -12.54
CA LEU A 68 -6.51 17.35 -12.42
C LEU A 68 -7.23 16.48 -13.47
N VAL A 69 -6.50 15.50 -14.01
CA VAL A 69 -7.03 14.55 -15.00
C VAL A 69 -8.00 13.54 -14.37
N ALA A 70 -7.71 13.11 -13.15
CA ALA A 70 -8.57 12.25 -12.36
C ALA A 70 -8.93 12.95 -11.05
N LYS A 71 -10.22 13.04 -10.77
CA LYS A 71 -10.81 13.61 -9.55
C LYS A 71 -11.25 12.48 -8.61
N ASN A 72 -11.44 12.80 -7.33
CA ASN A 72 -11.90 11.87 -6.30
C ASN A 72 -10.99 10.64 -6.09
N ILE A 73 -9.67 10.83 -6.22
CA ILE A 73 -8.68 9.77 -5.96
C ILE A 73 -7.59 10.24 -4.98
N SER A 74 -7.73 11.43 -4.41
CA SER A 74 -6.77 12.02 -3.49
C SER A 74 -6.56 11.17 -2.24
N LEU A 75 -5.47 11.43 -1.52
CA LEU A 75 -5.08 10.65 -0.35
C LEU A 75 -6.17 10.64 0.73
N ASP A 76 -6.87 11.76 0.95
CA ASP A 76 -7.99 11.83 1.89
C ASP A 76 -9.17 10.94 1.46
N VAL A 77 -9.42 10.82 0.16
CA VAL A 77 -10.43 9.91 -0.39
C VAL A 77 -10.00 8.45 -0.19
N GLN A 78 -8.73 8.11 -0.44
CA GLN A 78 -8.21 6.77 -0.17
C GLN A 78 -8.28 6.39 1.32
N LEU A 79 -7.99 7.35 2.21
CA LEU A 79 -8.15 7.18 3.65
C LEU A 79 -9.61 7.02 4.06
N LYS A 80 -10.54 7.72 3.40
CA LYS A 80 -11.98 7.54 3.59
C LYS A 80 -12.39 6.10 3.24
N TRP A 81 -11.97 5.59 2.08
CA TRP A 81 -12.23 4.19 1.69
C TRP A 81 -11.69 3.20 2.71
N PHE A 82 -10.46 3.40 3.19
CA PHE A 82 -9.88 2.58 4.25
C PHE A 82 -10.73 2.59 5.51
N LYS A 83 -11.17 3.77 5.98
CA LYS A 83 -12.01 3.90 7.18
C LYS A 83 -13.37 3.23 7.03
N GLU A 84 -14.00 3.36 5.86
CA GLU A 84 -15.27 2.69 5.54
C GLU A 84 -15.11 1.16 5.43
N PHE A 85 -13.91 0.68 5.08
CA PHE A 85 -13.58 -0.74 5.02
C PHE A 85 -13.34 -1.38 6.39
N LEU A 86 -12.83 -0.62 7.38
CA LEU A 86 -12.49 -1.15 8.72
C LEU A 86 -13.64 -1.94 9.41
N PRO A 87 -14.89 -1.44 9.46
CA PRO A 87 -16.01 -2.18 10.07
C PRO A 87 -16.28 -3.55 9.42
N LEU A 88 -15.98 -3.70 8.13
CA LEU A 88 -16.19 -4.96 7.39
C LEU A 88 -15.20 -6.04 7.84
N MET A 89 -14.00 -5.66 8.28
CA MET A 89 -12.95 -6.58 8.74
C MET A 89 -13.13 -6.98 10.20
N CYS A 90 -13.49 -6.02 11.07
CA CYS A 90 -13.61 -6.23 12.51
C CYS A 90 -14.86 -7.04 12.93
N SER A 91 -15.73 -7.38 11.98
CA SER A 91 -16.88 -8.27 12.19
C SER A 91 -16.51 -9.76 12.13
N SER A 92 -15.26 -10.09 11.80
CA SER A 92 -14.75 -11.47 11.77
C SER A 92 -14.16 -11.89 13.13
N LYS A 93 -14.50 -13.10 13.60
CA LYS A 93 -14.05 -13.64 14.91
C LYS A 93 -12.54 -13.90 15.01
N GLU A 94 -11.80 -13.78 13.91
CA GLU A 94 -10.34 -13.86 13.82
C GLU A 94 -9.79 -12.48 13.41
N GLY A 95 -9.96 -11.49 14.27
CA GLY A 95 -9.52 -10.12 13.99
C GLY A 95 -8.02 -9.93 14.20
N SER A 96 -7.34 -9.34 13.23
CA SER A 96 -6.01 -8.74 13.43
C SER A 96 -6.10 -7.60 14.43
N THR A 97 -5.15 -7.51 15.37
CA THR A 97 -5.08 -6.36 16.29
C THR A 97 -4.76 -5.10 15.50
N MET A 98 -5.71 -4.16 15.45
CA MET A 98 -5.46 -2.82 14.89
C MET A 98 -4.47 -2.05 15.77
N CYS A 99 -3.63 -1.23 15.16
CA CYS A 99 -2.89 -0.21 15.89
C CYS A 99 -3.89 0.70 16.63
N MET A 100 -3.52 1.21 17.82
CA MET A 100 -4.39 2.07 18.63
C MET A 100 -4.90 3.31 17.87
N GLU A 101 -4.15 3.78 16.87
CA GLU A 101 -4.55 4.89 16.00
C GLU A 101 -4.05 4.63 14.57
N PRO A 102 -4.78 3.86 13.74
CA PRO A 102 -4.34 3.54 12.39
C PRO A 102 -4.28 4.79 11.49
N SER A 103 -5.03 5.85 11.84
CA SER A 103 -5.04 7.10 11.07
C SER A 103 -3.74 7.90 11.17
N ARG A 104 -2.88 7.58 12.15
CA ARG A 104 -1.56 8.20 12.33
C ARG A 104 -0.48 7.66 11.41
N TYR A 105 -0.72 6.51 10.78
CA TYR A 105 0.28 5.81 9.97
C TYR A 105 -0.26 5.70 8.55
N VAL A 106 0.36 6.44 7.63
CA VAL A 106 0.00 6.43 6.22
C VAL A 106 1.22 6.08 5.40
N GLN A 107 1.12 5.03 4.60
CA GLN A 107 2.11 4.70 3.59
C GLN A 107 1.57 5.21 2.25
N TRP A 108 2.25 6.19 1.67
CA TRP A 108 1.91 6.71 0.34
C TRP A 108 3.15 6.64 -0.53
N ASP A 109 3.11 5.81 -1.57
CA ASP A 109 4.19 5.73 -2.55
C ASP A 109 3.93 6.74 -3.67
N GLY A 110 4.87 7.66 -3.88
CA GLY A 110 4.71 8.77 -4.81
C GLY A 110 5.37 8.56 -6.17
N VAL A 111 6.52 7.87 -6.22
CA VAL A 111 7.31 7.71 -7.44
C VAL A 111 7.23 6.27 -7.91
N HIS A 112 6.84 6.10 -9.17
CA HIS A 112 6.78 4.81 -9.83
C HIS A 112 8.17 4.42 -10.35
N LEU A 113 8.72 3.36 -9.79
CA LEU A 113 10.05 2.85 -10.11
C LEU A 113 9.98 1.48 -10.79
N THR A 114 11.09 1.03 -11.37
CA THR A 114 11.20 -0.35 -11.85
C THR A 114 11.23 -1.34 -10.68
N GLU A 115 10.89 -2.61 -10.92
CA GLU A 115 11.03 -3.68 -9.93
C GLU A 115 12.46 -3.72 -9.38
N ALA A 116 13.48 -3.54 -10.23
CA ALA A 116 14.88 -3.54 -9.81
C ALA A 116 15.19 -2.39 -8.81
N ALA A 117 14.67 -1.20 -9.07
CA ALA A 117 14.82 -0.08 -8.15
C ALA A 117 14.04 -0.30 -6.84
N TYR A 118 12.81 -0.80 -6.92
CA TYR A 118 12.04 -1.16 -5.72
C TYR A 118 12.70 -2.25 -4.88
N ARG A 119 13.34 -3.24 -5.51
CA ARG A 119 14.12 -4.27 -4.82
C ARG A 119 15.23 -3.64 -3.99
N ASN A 120 16.01 -2.73 -4.57
CA ASN A 120 17.11 -2.06 -3.84
C ASN A 120 16.59 -1.25 -2.64
N ILE A 121 15.49 -0.53 -2.82
CA ILE A 121 14.84 0.22 -1.73
C ILE A 121 14.37 -0.75 -0.64
N ALA A 122 13.66 -1.82 -1.03
CA ALA A 122 13.17 -2.83 -0.11
C ALA A 122 14.30 -3.47 0.70
N THR A 123 15.39 -3.87 0.04
CA THR A 123 16.57 -4.44 0.72
C THR A 123 17.14 -3.48 1.75
N GLY A 124 17.23 -2.18 1.44
CA GLY A 124 17.68 -1.18 2.40
C GLY A 124 16.77 -1.05 3.61
N LEU A 125 15.45 -0.98 3.39
CA LEU A 125 14.46 -0.86 4.47
C LEU A 125 14.44 -2.12 5.36
N LEU A 126 14.38 -3.30 4.75
CA LEU A 126 14.34 -4.59 5.43
C LEU A 126 15.66 -4.89 6.16
N GLY A 127 16.79 -4.40 5.63
CA GLY A 127 18.08 -4.45 6.30
C GLY A 127 18.22 -3.51 7.51
N GLY A 128 17.17 -2.76 7.86
CA GLY A 128 17.09 -1.99 9.10
C GLY A 128 17.85 -0.64 9.10
N LYS A 129 18.86 -0.47 8.24
CA LYS A 129 19.72 0.73 8.19
C LYS A 129 18.97 2.04 7.93
N TYR A 130 17.85 1.98 7.20
CA TYR A 130 17.10 3.15 6.76
C TYR A 130 15.72 3.29 7.43
N THR A 131 15.50 2.58 8.53
CA THR A 131 14.25 2.58 9.30
C THR A 131 14.53 2.90 10.76
N ASN A 132 13.62 3.60 11.43
CA ASN A 132 13.71 3.88 12.86
C ASN A 132 12.35 3.59 13.53
N PRO A 133 12.26 2.61 14.45
CA PRO A 133 13.32 1.66 14.82
C PRO A 133 13.76 0.78 13.63
N PRO A 134 14.96 0.19 13.68
CA PRO A 134 15.41 -0.75 12.65
C PRO A 134 14.39 -1.88 12.43
N PHE A 135 14.09 -2.18 11.17
CA PHE A 135 13.14 -3.22 10.81
C PHE A 135 13.52 -4.59 11.40
N THR A 136 14.82 -4.88 11.43
CA THR A 136 15.42 -6.09 12.02
C THR A 136 15.14 -6.23 13.51
N GLU A 137 15.00 -5.12 14.24
CA GLU A 137 14.66 -5.12 15.67
C GLU A 137 13.15 -5.26 15.88
N THR A 138 12.38 -4.64 14.98
CA THR A 138 10.91 -4.59 15.06
C THR A 138 10.27 -5.95 14.74
N CYS A 139 10.91 -6.75 13.87
CA CYS A 139 10.44 -8.08 13.45
C CYS A 139 11.12 -9.26 14.16
N SER A 140 11.61 -9.07 15.39
CA SER A 140 12.19 -10.16 16.23
C SER A 140 11.19 -11.28 16.60
N LEU A 141 9.92 -11.15 16.20
CA LEU A 141 8.79 -12.02 16.53
C LEU A 141 8.27 -12.87 15.34
N LEU A 142 8.84 -12.70 14.14
CA LEU A 142 8.50 -13.53 12.99
C LEU A 142 9.60 -14.56 12.79
N GLU A 143 9.25 -15.85 12.81
CA GLU A 143 10.21 -16.93 12.55
C GLU A 143 10.91 -16.73 11.19
N PRO A 144 12.21 -17.04 11.07
CA PRO A 144 12.95 -16.82 9.85
C PRO A 144 12.39 -17.66 8.71
N ILE A 145 11.79 -16.98 7.72
CA ILE A 145 11.35 -17.63 6.48
C ILE A 145 12.59 -17.89 5.63
N GLY A 146 12.77 -19.16 5.26
CA GLY A 146 13.89 -19.66 4.47
C GLY A 146 14.18 -18.83 3.21
N ASN A 147 15.48 -18.81 2.90
CA ASN A 147 16.16 -18.16 1.79
C ASN A 147 15.27 -17.70 0.62
N LEU A 148 15.39 -16.41 0.33
CA LEU A 148 14.96 -15.75 -0.90
C LEU A 148 15.68 -16.38 -2.11
N GLU A 149 15.15 -17.46 -2.67
CA GLU A 149 15.46 -17.93 -4.04
C GLU A 149 14.43 -17.40 -5.05
#